data_AF-A0A938SIS0-F1
#
_entry.id   AF-A0A938SIS0-F1
#
_cell.length_a   1.000
_cell.length_b   1.000
_cell.length_c   1.000
_cell.angle_alpha   90.00
_cell.angle_beta   90.00
_cell.angle_gamma   90.00
#
_symmetry.space_group_name_H-M   'P 1'
#
loop_
_entity.id
_entity.type
_entity.pdbx_description
1 polymer ?
#
loop_
_entity_poly.entity_id
_entity_poly.type
_entity_poly.pdbx_seq_one_letter_code
_entity_poly.pdbx_strand_id
1 'polypeptide(L)'
;MNRIFLAGIGLAILGLASSRAHAEYDNRNGSVYIPQAIKDILKGPKPPKELRYRLLILTETPRNGTAGNFATYDGFVKGEADETGSLVKGMTWNAIVSVGGSGSGLEAISRAVDDSASPVYGSTFQGVYGTDGSYLATDYRGLFNETNGVRNYNQFGHAEGAVLVWSGSYDNGTAYSTYYLGQSHGGFGFSPSTYTTWLRQPSPVPGQPNALSTSISMRFYGISDVILVPEPASIAMWLGFAGVAGVCFWRRRRRAS
;
A
#
# COMPACT_ATOMS: atom_id res chain seq x y z
N MET A 1 37.20 -41.66 -26.39
CA MET A 1 35.91 -41.25 -26.99
C MET A 1 35.21 -40.27 -26.06
N ASN A 2 35.21 -38.99 -26.44
CA ASN A 2 34.83 -37.84 -25.63
C ASN A 2 33.32 -37.54 -25.76
N ARG A 3 32.56 -37.68 -24.67
CA ARG A 3 31.14 -37.21 -24.59
C ARG A 3 30.82 -36.39 -23.33
N ILE A 4 31.83 -35.98 -22.56
CA ILE A 4 31.61 -35.32 -21.25
C ILE A 4 31.71 -33.78 -21.32
N PHE A 5 32.20 -33.20 -22.42
CA PHE A 5 32.46 -31.75 -22.52
C PHE A 5 31.28 -30.87 -22.96
N LEU A 6 30.12 -31.43 -23.31
CA LEU A 6 28.97 -30.67 -23.84
C LEU A 6 27.92 -30.26 -22.79
N ALA A 7 27.97 -30.80 -21.57
CA ALA A 7 27.00 -30.47 -20.52
C ALA A 7 27.37 -29.22 -19.69
N GLY A 8 28.64 -28.77 -19.75
CA GLY A 8 29.12 -27.62 -18.96
C GLY A 8 28.87 -26.25 -19.60
N ILE A 9 28.74 -26.18 -20.93
CA ILE A 9 28.54 -24.92 -21.66
C ILE A 9 27.03 -24.58 -21.76
N GLY A 10 26.14 -25.57 -21.67
CA GLY A 10 24.69 -25.35 -21.66
C GLY A 10 24.17 -24.58 -20.43
N LEU A 11 24.83 -24.71 -19.27
CA LEU A 11 24.43 -24.00 -18.05
C LEU A 11 24.87 -22.52 -18.01
N ALA A 12 25.95 -22.17 -18.72
CA ALA A 12 26.39 -20.77 -18.82
C ALA A 12 25.52 -19.98 -19.81
N ILE A 13 25.00 -20.63 -20.86
CA ILE A 13 24.10 -20.00 -21.84
C ILE A 13 22.67 -19.86 -21.26
N LEU A 14 22.22 -20.77 -20.38
CA LEU A 14 20.97 -20.59 -19.62
C LEU A 14 21.05 -19.46 -18.57
N GLY A 15 22.25 -19.20 -18.02
CA GLY A 15 22.48 -18.05 -17.13
C GLY A 15 22.39 -16.69 -17.84
N LEU A 16 22.94 -16.58 -19.05
CA LEU A 16 22.94 -15.34 -19.85
C LEU A 16 21.66 -15.15 -20.69
N ALA A 17 20.90 -16.21 -20.97
CA ALA A 17 19.56 -16.10 -21.56
C ALA A 17 18.51 -15.66 -20.52
N SER A 18 18.71 -15.94 -19.23
CA SER A 18 17.78 -15.53 -18.17
C SER A 18 17.77 -14.01 -17.89
N SER A 19 18.86 -13.30 -18.20
CA SER A 19 18.92 -11.84 -18.03
C SER A 19 18.38 -11.07 -19.22
N ARG A 20 18.25 -11.69 -20.40
CA ARG A 20 17.59 -11.10 -21.58
C ARG A 20 16.13 -11.52 -21.74
N ALA A 21 15.70 -12.64 -21.18
CA ALA A 21 14.29 -13.08 -21.23
C ALA A 21 13.37 -12.41 -20.19
N HIS A 22 13.91 -11.67 -19.21
CA HIS A 22 13.10 -10.91 -18.25
C HIS A 22 12.66 -9.52 -18.73
N ALA A 23 12.96 -9.14 -19.98
CA ALA A 23 12.45 -7.93 -20.60
C ALA A 23 11.21 -8.16 -21.50
N GLU A 24 10.80 -9.41 -21.75
CA GLU A 24 9.68 -9.70 -22.65
C GLU A 24 8.98 -11.02 -22.24
N TYR A 25 8.38 -11.02 -21.05
CA TYR A 25 7.44 -12.06 -20.66
C TYR A 25 6.26 -11.42 -19.94
N ASP A 26 5.34 -10.91 -20.75
CA ASP A 26 4.11 -10.27 -20.33
C ASP A 26 2.91 -11.21 -20.55
N ASN A 27 2.09 -11.32 -19.49
CA ASN A 27 0.64 -11.58 -19.49
C ASN A 27 0.04 -12.87 -20.09
N ARG A 28 0.42 -14.08 -19.62
CA ARG A 28 -0.47 -15.27 -19.83
C ARG A 28 -0.76 -16.21 -18.65
N ASN A 29 0.00 -16.22 -17.56
CA ASN A 29 -0.12 -17.30 -16.55
C ASN A 29 -0.28 -16.83 -15.09
N GLY A 30 -1.03 -15.77 -14.80
CA GLY A 30 -1.46 -15.46 -13.44
C GLY A 30 -0.36 -15.20 -12.41
N SER A 31 0.86 -14.83 -12.83
CA SER A 31 1.87 -14.34 -11.91
C SER A 31 1.53 -12.90 -11.51
N VAL A 32 1.50 -12.64 -10.21
CA VAL A 32 1.33 -11.30 -9.61
C VAL A 32 2.23 -10.30 -10.34
N TYR A 33 1.63 -9.34 -11.04
CA TYR A 33 2.34 -8.25 -11.68
C TYR A 33 3.00 -7.41 -10.58
N ILE A 34 4.33 -7.38 -10.57
CA ILE A 34 5.10 -6.46 -9.73
C ILE A 34 5.50 -5.29 -10.62
N PRO A 35 4.93 -4.09 -10.43
CA PRO A 35 5.23 -2.91 -11.24
C PRO A 35 6.73 -2.63 -11.32
N GLN A 36 7.19 -2.13 -12.47
CA GLN A 36 8.61 -1.83 -12.73
C GLN A 36 9.21 -0.86 -11.69
N ALA A 37 8.40 0.03 -11.13
CA ALA A 37 8.78 0.92 -10.03
C ALA A 37 9.27 0.16 -8.77
N ILE A 38 8.65 -0.97 -8.43
CA ILE A 38 9.09 -1.83 -7.31
C ILE A 38 10.43 -2.51 -7.65
N LYS A 39 10.66 -2.88 -8.91
CA LYS A 39 11.94 -3.45 -9.35
C LYS A 39 13.09 -2.45 -9.30
N ASP A 40 12.81 -1.17 -9.49
CA ASP A 40 13.85 -0.12 -9.46
C ASP A 40 14.15 0.35 -8.03
N ILE A 41 13.20 0.25 -7.09
CA ILE A 41 13.46 0.38 -5.64
C ILE A 41 14.47 -0.67 -5.14
N LEU A 42 14.47 -1.87 -5.73
CA LEU A 42 15.39 -2.96 -5.39
C LEU A 42 16.84 -2.75 -5.90
N LYS A 43 17.11 -1.74 -6.74
CA LYS A 43 18.44 -1.48 -7.33
C LYS A 43 19.24 -0.37 -6.62
N GLY A 44 18.67 0.31 -5.62
CA GLY A 44 19.31 1.39 -4.86
C GLY A 44 20.37 0.90 -3.86
N PRO A 45 21.02 1.82 -3.09
CA PRO A 45 21.90 1.46 -1.99
C PRO A 45 21.21 0.45 -1.07
N LYS A 46 21.99 -0.52 -0.57
CA LYS A 46 21.55 -1.71 0.18
C LYS A 46 20.25 -1.42 0.94
N PRO A 47 19.10 -1.99 0.53
CA PRO A 47 17.84 -1.69 1.18
C PRO A 47 17.96 -2.03 2.68
N PRO A 48 17.29 -1.27 3.57
CA PRO A 48 17.20 -1.65 4.97
C PRO A 48 16.73 -3.11 5.08
N LYS A 49 17.15 -3.79 6.15
CA LYS A 49 17.06 -5.25 6.34
C LYS A 49 15.68 -5.88 6.11
N GLU A 50 14.64 -5.07 6.02
CA GLU A 50 13.28 -5.44 5.65
C GLU A 50 12.66 -4.27 4.87
N LEU A 51 12.16 -4.51 3.66
CA LEU A 51 11.34 -3.53 2.96
C LEU A 51 9.93 -3.59 3.57
N ARG A 52 9.53 -2.47 4.18
CA ARG A 52 8.22 -2.26 4.77
C ARG A 52 7.46 -1.27 3.92
N TYR A 53 6.20 -1.57 3.60
CA TYR A 53 5.34 -0.63 2.91
C TYR A 53 3.89 -0.79 3.36
N ARG A 54 3.06 0.20 3.02
CA ARG A 54 1.60 0.13 3.15
C ARG A 54 0.96 0.36 1.79
N LEU A 55 -0.22 -0.20 1.61
CA LEU A 55 -1.06 0.05 0.45
C LEU A 55 -2.16 1.03 0.80
N LEU A 56 -2.49 1.88 -0.17
CA LEU A 56 -3.62 2.78 -0.13
C LEU A 56 -4.65 2.33 -1.18
N ILE A 57 -5.92 2.32 -0.78
CA ILE A 57 -7.06 2.13 -1.69
C ILE A 57 -8.04 3.28 -1.56
N LEU A 58 -8.70 3.59 -2.66
CA LEU A 58 -9.96 4.32 -2.66
C LEU A 58 -11.11 3.32 -2.69
N THR A 59 -12.11 3.41 -1.82
CA THR A 59 -13.28 2.52 -1.91
C THR A 59 -14.03 2.75 -3.22
N GLU A 60 -14.42 1.69 -3.93
CA GLU A 60 -15.24 1.81 -5.14
C GLU A 60 -16.63 2.37 -4.78
N THR A 61 -17.25 1.80 -3.73
CA THR A 61 -18.57 2.25 -3.30
C THR A 61 -18.48 3.44 -2.33
N PRO A 62 -19.47 4.35 -2.38
CA PRO A 62 -19.54 5.45 -1.42
C PRO A 62 -20.36 5.08 -0.18
N ARG A 63 -20.03 5.70 0.95
CA ARG A 63 -20.76 5.59 2.22
C ARG A 63 -20.95 6.97 2.86
N ASN A 64 -21.98 7.13 3.67
CA ASN A 64 -22.21 8.36 4.41
C ASN A 64 -21.24 8.50 5.61
N GLY A 65 -21.00 9.73 6.06
CA GLY A 65 -20.07 10.07 7.16
C GLY A 65 -20.77 10.19 8.52
N THR A 66 -21.90 9.52 8.73
CA THR A 66 -22.77 9.73 9.91
C THR A 66 -22.33 8.99 11.17
N ALA A 67 -21.40 8.04 11.07
CA ALA A 67 -20.93 7.27 12.21
C ALA A 67 -19.89 8.05 13.03
N GLY A 68 -20.05 8.06 14.36
CA GLY A 68 -19.12 8.69 15.31
C GLY A 68 -18.05 7.75 15.88
N ASN A 69 -17.71 6.66 15.18
CA ASN A 69 -16.70 5.71 15.63
C ASN A 69 -15.88 5.13 14.47
N PHE A 70 -14.60 4.84 14.71
CA PHE A 70 -13.67 4.32 13.70
C PHE A 70 -14.05 2.93 13.21
N ALA A 71 -14.48 2.05 14.11
CA ALA A 71 -14.81 0.66 13.80
C ALA A 71 -15.83 0.52 12.65
N THR A 72 -16.76 1.47 12.54
CA THR A 72 -17.73 1.50 11.43
C THR A 72 -17.06 1.75 10.08
N TYR A 73 -16.10 2.68 10.01
CA TYR A 73 -15.40 3.00 8.77
C TYR A 73 -14.32 1.97 8.45
N ASP A 74 -13.59 1.50 9.45
CA ASP A 74 -12.61 0.42 9.29
C ASP A 74 -13.30 -0.86 8.77
N GLY A 75 -14.45 -1.22 9.35
CA GLY A 75 -15.26 -2.34 8.88
C GLY A 75 -15.78 -2.16 7.45
N PHE A 76 -16.13 -0.93 7.06
CA PHE A 76 -16.54 -0.62 5.68
C PHE A 76 -15.39 -0.77 4.69
N VAL A 77 -14.25 -0.11 4.94
CA VAL A 77 -13.06 -0.20 4.08
C VAL A 77 -12.56 -1.64 3.98
N LYS A 78 -12.56 -2.37 5.10
CA LYS A 78 -12.25 -3.81 5.11
C LYS A 78 -13.22 -4.61 4.25
N GLY A 79 -14.52 -4.31 4.32
CA GLY A 79 -15.55 -4.93 3.50
C GLY A 79 -15.26 -4.77 2.01
N GLU A 80 -14.99 -3.54 1.56
CA GLU A 80 -14.59 -3.22 0.18
C GLU A 80 -13.32 -3.96 -0.22
N ALA A 81 -12.30 -3.95 0.64
CA ALA A 81 -11.04 -4.63 0.37
C ALA A 81 -11.16 -6.16 0.28
N ASP A 82 -12.16 -6.77 0.92
CA ASP A 82 -12.41 -8.21 0.90
C ASP A 82 -13.40 -8.67 -0.20
N GLU A 83 -13.89 -7.74 -1.01
CA GLU A 83 -14.80 -8.03 -2.12
C GLU A 83 -14.23 -9.06 -3.10
N THR A 84 -15.13 -9.78 -3.77
CA THR A 84 -14.73 -10.80 -4.74
C THR A 84 -14.05 -10.14 -5.94
N GLY A 85 -12.80 -10.52 -6.21
CA GLY A 85 -11.99 -9.93 -7.29
C GLY A 85 -11.05 -8.81 -6.83
N SER A 86 -11.14 -8.37 -5.57
CA SER A 86 -10.19 -7.42 -4.99
C SER A 86 -8.75 -7.94 -5.06
N LEU A 87 -7.82 -7.07 -5.46
CA LEU A 87 -6.39 -7.37 -5.52
C LEU A 87 -5.74 -7.40 -4.13
N VAL A 88 -6.43 -6.88 -3.11
CA VAL A 88 -5.90 -6.64 -1.76
C VAL A 88 -6.62 -7.43 -0.66
N LYS A 89 -7.36 -8.46 -1.07
CA LYS A 89 -8.15 -9.31 -0.18
C LYS A 89 -7.29 -9.99 0.90
N GLY A 90 -7.83 -10.08 2.11
CA GLY A 90 -7.19 -10.81 3.21
C GLY A 90 -6.14 -10.02 3.99
N MET A 91 -5.97 -8.73 3.70
CA MET A 91 -5.17 -7.82 4.50
C MET A 91 -6.02 -7.13 5.57
N THR A 92 -5.36 -6.57 6.59
CA THR A 92 -6.01 -5.65 7.53
C THR A 92 -6.05 -4.26 6.92
N TRP A 93 -7.19 -3.59 7.06
CA TRP A 93 -7.44 -2.26 6.51
C TRP A 93 -8.06 -1.35 7.56
N ASN A 94 -7.61 -0.10 7.58
CA ASN A 94 -8.19 0.97 8.39
C ASN A 94 -8.60 2.12 7.47
N ALA A 95 -9.70 2.80 7.78
CA ALA A 95 -10.13 3.98 7.05
C ALA A 95 -9.27 5.18 7.42
N ILE A 96 -8.93 6.04 6.47
CA ILE A 96 -8.26 7.33 6.75
C ILE A 96 -9.33 8.37 7.02
N VAL A 97 -9.74 8.46 8.28
CA VAL A 97 -10.77 9.40 8.74
C VAL A 97 -10.47 9.91 10.15
N SER A 98 -11.17 10.98 10.52
CA SER A 98 -11.35 11.47 11.88
C SER A 98 -12.81 11.36 12.28
N VAL A 99 -13.06 10.88 13.50
CA VAL A 99 -14.40 10.78 14.09
C VAL A 99 -14.39 11.44 15.47
N GLY A 100 -15.52 11.95 15.91
CA GLY A 100 -15.64 12.42 17.30
C GLY A 100 -16.24 11.36 18.18
N GLY A 101 -15.47 10.93 19.19
CA GLY A 101 -15.94 10.09 20.29
C GLY A 101 -16.08 10.89 21.58
N SER A 102 -16.93 10.41 22.48
CA SER A 102 -17.23 10.99 23.80
C SER A 102 -16.07 10.93 24.82
N GLY A 103 -14.85 10.62 24.39
CA GLY A 103 -13.64 10.72 25.20
C GLY A 103 -13.01 12.10 25.01
N SER A 104 -12.51 12.71 26.07
CA SER A 104 -11.96 14.09 26.12
C SER A 104 -10.72 14.37 25.26
N GLY A 105 -10.46 13.58 24.22
CA GLY A 105 -9.40 13.78 23.26
C GLY A 105 -9.98 13.77 21.86
N LEU A 106 -9.69 14.81 21.08
CA LEU A 106 -9.82 14.81 19.63
C LEU A 106 -8.89 13.72 19.08
N GLU A 107 -9.30 12.45 19.12
CA GLU A 107 -8.56 11.36 18.50
C GLU A 107 -8.68 11.54 16.99
N ALA A 108 -7.64 12.19 16.51
CA ALA A 108 -7.59 12.92 15.28
C ALA A 108 -7.24 12.08 14.07
N ILE A 109 -6.97 10.80 14.28
CA ILE A 109 -6.36 9.94 13.30
C ILE A 109 -6.94 8.57 13.63
N SER A 110 -7.58 7.92 12.65
CA SER A 110 -7.87 6.51 12.77
C SER A 110 -6.62 5.75 13.24
N ARG A 111 -6.82 4.54 13.78
CA ARG A 111 -5.74 3.62 14.17
C ARG A 111 -4.70 3.32 13.08
N ALA A 112 -4.84 3.88 11.86
CA ALA A 112 -3.74 4.04 10.92
C ALA A 112 -2.52 4.80 11.49
N VAL A 113 -2.65 5.38 12.70
CA VAL A 113 -1.63 5.96 13.60
C VAL A 113 -0.21 5.69 13.11
N ASP A 114 0.42 6.79 12.73
CA ASP A 114 1.85 6.99 12.80
C ASP A 114 2.33 6.63 14.22
N ASP A 115 2.81 5.39 14.36
CA ASP A 115 3.17 4.74 15.62
C ASP A 115 4.50 5.28 16.17
N SER A 116 4.55 6.60 16.31
CA SER A 116 5.64 7.35 16.94
C SER A 116 5.86 6.97 18.41
N ALA A 117 4.95 6.20 19.01
CA ALA A 117 5.06 5.65 20.36
C ALA A 117 5.55 4.19 20.41
N SER A 118 5.55 3.45 19.29
CA SER A 118 6.04 2.08 19.30
C SER A 118 7.57 2.05 19.19
N PRO A 119 8.26 1.43 20.17
CA PRO A 119 9.72 1.34 20.20
C PRO A 119 10.32 0.51 19.05
N VAL A 120 9.49 -0.08 18.19
CA VAL A 120 9.89 -0.82 16.98
C VAL A 120 10.07 0.10 15.76
N TYR A 121 9.54 1.33 15.79
CA TYR A 121 9.45 2.26 14.64
C TYR A 121 10.60 3.27 14.56
N GLY A 122 11.74 2.98 15.19
CA GLY A 122 12.98 3.70 14.93
C GLY A 122 13.33 3.63 13.44
N SER A 123 13.18 4.78 12.75
CA SER A 123 13.75 5.09 11.42
C SER A 123 13.52 4.12 10.25
N THR A 124 12.67 3.10 10.39
CA THR A 124 12.43 2.12 9.31
C THR A 124 11.27 2.59 8.43
N PHE A 125 11.66 3.27 7.35
CA PHE A 125 10.82 3.77 6.26
C PHE A 125 9.66 2.82 5.89
N GLN A 126 8.45 3.38 5.78
CA GLN A 126 7.25 2.69 5.30
C GLN A 126 6.61 3.50 4.18
N GLY A 127 7.13 3.34 2.97
CA GLY A 127 6.52 3.99 1.80
C GLY A 127 5.05 3.58 1.67
N VAL A 128 4.21 4.53 1.28
CA VAL A 128 2.81 4.27 0.94
C VAL A 128 2.69 4.18 -0.57
N TYR A 129 2.04 3.12 -1.04
CA TYR A 129 1.88 2.84 -2.46
C TYR A 129 0.40 2.67 -2.81
N GLY A 130 0.03 3.02 -4.04
CA GLY A 130 -1.29 2.69 -4.60
C GLY A 130 -1.38 1.21 -4.97
N THR A 131 -2.58 0.72 -5.27
CA THR A 131 -2.78 -0.63 -5.83
C THR A 131 -2.21 -0.80 -7.24
N ASP A 132 -1.92 0.30 -7.94
CA ASP A 132 -1.15 0.32 -9.19
C ASP A 132 0.38 0.20 -8.95
N GLY A 133 0.81 0.16 -7.68
CA GLY A 133 2.21 0.18 -7.23
C GLY A 133 2.94 1.50 -7.46
N SER A 134 2.21 2.58 -7.73
CA SER A 134 2.79 3.92 -7.69
C SER A 134 3.17 4.30 -6.26
N TYR A 135 4.29 4.98 -6.11
CA TYR A 135 4.68 5.60 -4.85
C TYR A 135 3.83 6.84 -4.60
N LEU A 136 3.21 6.93 -3.42
CA LEU A 136 2.31 8.02 -3.05
C LEU A 136 2.94 8.93 -1.99
N ALA A 137 3.55 8.34 -0.97
CA ALA A 137 4.12 9.08 0.15
C ALA A 137 5.27 8.32 0.83
N THR A 138 6.15 9.05 1.50
CA THR A 138 7.28 8.47 2.26
C THR A 138 6.83 7.71 3.49
N ASP A 139 5.75 8.18 4.12
CA ASP A 139 5.12 7.59 5.27
C ASP A 139 3.64 7.99 5.33
N TYR A 140 2.96 7.63 6.41
CA TYR A 140 1.56 7.98 6.64
C TYR A 140 1.33 9.50 6.72
N ARG A 141 2.24 10.26 7.34
CA ARG A 141 2.12 11.73 7.41
C ARG A 141 2.29 12.35 6.03
N GLY A 142 3.16 11.77 5.22
CA GLY A 142 3.40 12.15 3.84
C GLY A 142 2.11 12.18 3.00
N LEU A 143 1.13 11.32 3.28
CA LEU A 143 -0.16 11.33 2.58
C LEU A 143 -0.91 12.65 2.72
N PHE A 144 -0.66 13.43 3.77
CA PHE A 144 -1.37 14.67 4.02
C PHE A 144 -0.61 15.91 3.55
N ASN A 145 0.72 15.85 3.49
CA ASN A 145 1.57 17.02 3.25
C ASN A 145 2.56 16.88 2.07
N GLU A 146 2.67 15.73 1.42
CA GLU A 146 3.51 15.56 0.23
C GLU A 146 2.77 15.90 -1.07
N THR A 147 3.50 16.49 -2.00
CA THR A 147 2.99 16.99 -3.30
C THR A 147 2.73 15.91 -4.34
N ASN A 148 3.07 14.65 -4.07
CA ASN A 148 2.87 13.56 -5.03
C ASN A 148 1.39 13.24 -5.26
N GLY A 149 0.50 13.78 -4.42
CA GLY A 149 -0.95 13.64 -4.53
C GLY A 149 -1.39 12.21 -4.26
N VAL A 150 -2.63 12.06 -3.84
CA VAL A 150 -3.21 10.73 -3.70
C VAL A 150 -3.75 10.28 -5.04
N ARG A 151 -3.40 9.09 -5.49
CA ARG A 151 -3.97 8.51 -6.70
C ARG A 151 -5.23 7.74 -6.37
N ASN A 152 -6.25 7.94 -7.20
CA ASN A 152 -7.53 7.27 -7.07
C ASN A 152 -7.45 5.90 -7.76
N TYR A 153 -6.91 4.90 -7.08
CA TYR A 153 -7.06 3.52 -7.51
C TYR A 153 -7.88 2.75 -6.49
N ASN A 154 -8.87 2.01 -6.99
CA ASN A 154 -9.75 1.25 -6.12
C ASN A 154 -9.17 -0.12 -5.73
N GLN A 155 -9.92 -0.90 -4.94
CA GLN A 155 -9.51 -2.24 -4.49
C GLN A 155 -9.27 -3.23 -5.63
N PHE A 156 -9.78 -2.95 -6.83
CA PHE A 156 -9.60 -3.75 -8.04
C PHE A 156 -8.41 -3.27 -8.90
N GLY A 157 -7.74 -2.19 -8.50
CA GLY A 157 -6.69 -1.55 -9.29
C GLY A 157 -7.21 -0.74 -10.47
N HIS A 158 -8.50 -0.40 -10.50
CA HIS A 158 -9.05 0.49 -11.52
C HIS A 158 -8.77 1.94 -11.15
N ALA A 159 -8.32 2.71 -12.15
CA ALA A 159 -8.18 4.15 -12.00
C ALA A 159 -9.56 4.79 -11.93
N GLU A 160 -9.75 5.62 -10.92
CA GLU A 160 -10.98 6.34 -10.64
C GLU A 160 -10.79 7.82 -10.96
N GLY A 161 -11.86 8.48 -11.41
CA GLY A 161 -11.83 9.90 -11.74
C GLY A 161 -11.61 10.81 -10.53
N ALA A 162 -11.76 12.11 -10.75
CA ALA A 162 -11.85 13.09 -9.68
C ALA A 162 -13.00 12.74 -8.72
N VAL A 163 -12.71 12.55 -7.43
CA VAL A 163 -13.71 12.20 -6.43
C VAL A 163 -13.58 13.02 -5.16
N LEU A 164 -14.71 13.24 -4.50
CA LEU A 164 -14.77 13.71 -3.11
C LEU A 164 -14.63 12.51 -2.18
N VAL A 165 -13.81 12.68 -1.15
CA VAL A 165 -13.48 11.61 -0.20
C VAL A 165 -13.68 12.13 1.21
N TRP A 166 -14.37 11.37 2.05
CA TRP A 166 -14.49 11.73 3.46
C TRP A 166 -13.13 11.65 4.17
N SER A 167 -12.85 12.61 5.04
CA SER A 167 -11.65 12.58 5.88
C SER A 167 -11.92 13.05 7.31
N GLY A 168 -12.72 14.11 7.51
CA GLY A 168 -12.86 14.76 8.81
C GLY A 168 -11.56 15.37 9.38
N SER A 169 -10.49 15.42 8.59
CA SER A 169 -9.14 15.82 9.03
C SER A 169 -8.66 17.11 8.36
N TYR A 170 -7.76 17.82 9.05
CA TYR A 170 -6.86 18.84 8.50
C TYR A 170 -5.76 18.21 7.63
N ASP A 171 -5.04 19.03 6.86
CA ASP A 171 -3.91 18.65 5.99
C ASP A 171 -2.62 18.24 6.73
N ASN A 172 -2.63 18.27 8.04
CA ASN A 172 -1.61 17.62 8.88
C ASN A 172 -2.10 16.26 9.42
N GLY A 173 -3.25 15.79 8.93
CA GLY A 173 -3.91 14.57 9.37
C GLY A 173 -4.74 14.71 10.64
N THR A 174 -4.72 15.84 11.35
CA THR A 174 -5.41 15.95 12.65
C THR A 174 -6.93 16.14 12.51
N ALA A 175 -7.74 15.76 13.49
CA ALA A 175 -9.19 15.94 13.47
C ALA A 175 -9.56 17.40 13.45
N TYR A 176 -10.56 17.69 12.63
CA TYR A 176 -11.25 18.95 12.68
C TYR A 176 -12.16 19.02 13.89
N SER A 177 -11.94 19.95 14.82
CA SER A 177 -12.70 20.03 16.08
C SER A 177 -14.21 20.20 15.90
N THR A 178 -14.66 20.77 14.78
CA THR A 178 -16.08 20.98 14.44
C THR A 178 -16.58 20.18 13.23
N TYR A 179 -15.71 19.51 12.47
CA TYR A 179 -16.05 18.86 11.19
C TYR A 179 -15.46 17.44 11.08
N TYR A 180 -15.19 16.77 12.19
CA TYR A 180 -14.95 15.33 12.18
C TYR A 180 -16.23 14.58 11.79
N LEU A 181 -16.09 13.33 11.35
CA LEU A 181 -17.24 12.50 10.97
C LEU A 181 -18.04 12.03 12.20
N GLY A 182 -19.33 11.78 12.01
CA GLY A 182 -20.29 11.50 13.08
C GLY A 182 -21.06 12.72 13.58
N GLN A 183 -20.76 13.91 13.06
CA GLN A 183 -21.53 15.14 13.27
C GLN A 183 -22.53 15.37 12.14
N SER A 184 -23.30 16.45 12.19
CA SER A 184 -24.18 16.86 11.08
C SER A 184 -23.40 17.24 9.81
N HIS A 185 -22.17 17.74 9.97
CA HIS A 185 -21.27 18.14 8.88
C HIS A 185 -19.89 17.53 9.08
N GLY A 186 -19.27 17.05 7.99
CA GLY A 186 -17.95 16.44 7.99
C GLY A 186 -17.00 17.11 6.99
N GLY A 187 -15.71 17.11 7.28
CA GLY A 187 -14.65 17.55 6.38
C GLY A 187 -14.36 16.49 5.32
N PHE A 188 -13.96 16.94 4.13
CA PHE A 188 -13.69 16.08 2.98
C PHE A 188 -12.44 16.54 2.23
N GLY A 189 -11.84 15.62 1.49
CA GLY A 189 -10.79 15.87 0.51
C GLY A 189 -11.30 15.82 -0.92
N PHE A 190 -10.49 16.33 -1.84
CA PHE A 190 -10.70 16.25 -3.28
C PHE A 190 -9.44 15.69 -3.93
N SER A 191 -9.57 14.51 -4.51
CA SER A 191 -8.42 13.74 -4.95
C SER A 191 -7.61 14.28 -6.15
N PRO A 192 -8.16 15.00 -7.13
CA PRO A 192 -7.36 15.59 -8.22
C PRO A 192 -6.77 16.95 -7.82
N SER A 193 -6.77 17.29 -6.52
CA SER A 193 -6.19 18.52 -6.02
C SER A 193 -4.72 18.62 -6.46
N THR A 194 -4.41 19.64 -7.28
CA THR A 194 -3.03 20.03 -7.61
C THR A 194 -2.41 20.91 -6.51
N TYR A 195 -3.15 21.17 -5.43
CA TYR A 195 -2.63 21.87 -4.27
C TYR A 195 -1.63 20.99 -3.51
N THR A 196 -0.96 21.57 -2.52
CA THR A 196 0.00 20.87 -1.64
C THR A 196 -0.62 19.71 -0.85
N THR A 197 -1.93 19.57 -0.86
CA THR A 197 -2.70 18.58 -0.11
C THR A 197 -3.97 18.19 -0.88
N TRP A 198 -4.34 16.91 -0.83
CA TRP A 198 -5.64 16.42 -1.32
C TRP A 198 -6.79 16.72 -0.35
N LEU A 199 -6.47 17.03 0.90
CA LEU A 199 -7.42 17.55 1.87
C LEU A 199 -7.69 19.01 1.58
N ARG A 200 -8.98 19.33 1.46
CA ARG A 200 -9.41 20.71 1.30
C ARG A 200 -9.41 21.35 2.67
N GLN A 201 -8.37 22.12 3.00
CA GLN A 201 -8.39 22.96 4.19
C GLN A 201 -9.66 23.83 4.15
N PRO A 202 -10.45 23.90 5.22
CA PRO A 202 -11.57 24.83 5.26
C PRO A 202 -11.08 26.25 5.06
N SER A 203 -11.85 26.97 4.23
CA SER A 203 -11.61 28.38 4.03
C SER A 203 -11.61 29.07 5.40
N PRO A 204 -10.61 29.91 5.71
CA PRO A 204 -10.62 30.71 6.93
C PRO A 204 -11.74 31.75 6.92
N VAL A 205 -12.49 31.88 5.81
CA VAL A 205 -13.63 32.77 5.68
C VAL A 205 -14.78 32.27 6.55
N PRO A 206 -15.22 33.05 7.56
CA PRO A 206 -16.40 32.74 8.36
C PRO A 206 -17.62 32.56 7.44
N GLY A 207 -18.29 31.41 7.54
CA GLY A 207 -19.52 31.13 6.78
C GLY A 207 -19.35 30.31 5.50
N GLN A 208 -18.14 29.88 5.13
CA GLN A 208 -17.93 28.87 4.08
C GLN A 208 -17.33 27.58 4.67
N PRO A 209 -18.14 26.73 5.32
CA PRO A 209 -17.63 25.45 5.76
C PRO A 209 -17.28 24.62 4.53
N ASN A 210 -16.00 24.26 4.35
CA ASN A 210 -15.62 23.11 3.50
C ASN A 210 -16.01 21.80 4.21
N ALA A 211 -17.26 21.75 4.67
CA ALA A 211 -17.88 20.61 5.28
C ALA A 211 -19.21 20.39 4.58
N LEU A 212 -19.50 19.13 4.32
CA LEU A 212 -20.73 18.71 3.68
C LEU A 212 -21.57 17.96 4.71
N SER A 213 -22.89 17.90 4.46
CA SER A 213 -23.76 17.06 5.29
C SER A 213 -23.23 15.64 5.30
N THR A 214 -23.01 15.08 6.49
CA THR A 214 -22.51 13.71 6.64
C THR A 214 -23.50 12.67 6.12
N SER A 215 -24.76 13.05 5.86
CA SER A 215 -25.76 12.20 5.21
C SER A 215 -25.46 11.90 3.74
N ILE A 216 -24.58 12.67 3.09
CA ILE A 216 -24.18 12.46 1.70
C ILE A 216 -23.18 11.29 1.63
N SER A 217 -23.37 10.39 0.67
CA SER A 217 -22.44 9.29 0.43
C SER A 217 -21.22 9.77 -0.37
N MET A 218 -20.02 9.51 0.14
CA MET A 218 -18.75 9.72 -0.56
C MET A 218 -17.83 8.53 -0.35
N ARG A 219 -16.74 8.48 -1.10
CA ARG A 219 -15.74 7.41 -0.96
C ARG A 219 -14.86 7.66 0.25
N PHE A 220 -14.10 6.63 0.62
CA PHE A 220 -13.12 6.67 1.69
C PHE A 220 -11.77 6.22 1.16
N TYR A 221 -10.68 6.78 1.67
CA TYR A 221 -9.40 6.13 1.55
C TYR A 221 -9.24 5.09 2.65
N GLY A 222 -8.75 3.92 2.27
CA GLY A 222 -8.28 2.88 3.16
C GLY A 222 -6.77 2.77 3.11
N ILE A 223 -6.16 2.44 4.24
CA ILE A 223 -4.74 2.09 4.31
C ILE A 223 -4.57 0.72 4.97
N SER A 224 -3.68 -0.08 4.40
CA SER A 224 -3.37 -1.40 4.93
C SER A 224 -2.52 -1.30 6.20
N ASP A 225 -2.48 -2.39 6.95
CA ASP A 225 -1.37 -2.63 7.89
C ASP A 225 -0.03 -2.70 7.13
N VAL A 226 1.08 -2.72 7.90
CA VAL A 226 2.43 -2.83 7.35
C VAL A 226 2.63 -4.17 6.68
N ILE A 227 3.02 -4.15 5.42
CA ILE A 227 3.39 -5.33 4.65
C ILE A 227 4.91 -5.48 4.70
N LEU A 228 5.36 -6.67 5.09
CA LEU A 228 6.77 -7.06 5.12
C LEU A 228 7.12 -7.80 3.84
N VAL A 229 8.11 -7.30 3.09
CA VAL A 229 8.71 -8.03 1.97
C VAL A 229 9.96 -8.73 2.47
N PRO A 230 9.99 -10.08 2.46
CA PRO A 230 11.23 -10.80 2.72
C PRO A 230 12.30 -10.35 1.73
N GLU A 231 13.51 -10.08 2.22
CA GLU A 231 14.61 -9.67 1.34
C GLU A 231 14.82 -10.73 0.23
N PRO A 232 15.01 -10.33 -1.05
CA PRO A 232 15.24 -11.27 -2.14
C PRO A 232 16.42 -12.22 -1.89
N ALA A 233 17.40 -11.78 -1.09
CA ALA A 233 18.55 -12.58 -0.69
C ALA A 233 18.16 -13.85 0.06
N SER A 234 17.07 -13.82 0.84
CA SER A 234 16.58 -15.00 1.57
C SER A 234 16.07 -16.08 0.61
N ILE A 235 15.31 -15.69 -0.42
CA ILE A 235 14.82 -16.62 -1.46
C ILE A 235 15.99 -17.16 -2.29
N ALA A 236 16.90 -16.30 -2.71
CA ALA A 236 18.09 -16.71 -3.46
C ALA A 236 18.97 -17.67 -2.66
N MET A 237 19.09 -17.46 -1.35
CA MET A 237 19.84 -18.33 -0.44
C MET A 237 19.17 -19.70 -0.31
N TRP A 238 17.85 -19.76 -0.15
CA TRP A 238 17.10 -21.03 -0.11
C TRP A 238 17.20 -21.81 -1.42
N LEU A 239 17.07 -21.14 -2.56
CA LEU A 239 17.27 -21.75 -3.88
C LEU A 239 18.71 -22.25 -4.05
N GLY A 240 19.70 -21.50 -3.55
CA GLY A 240 21.10 -21.91 -3.51
C GLY A 240 21.30 -23.19 -2.69
N PHE A 241 20.76 -23.25 -1.48
CA PHE A 241 20.85 -24.44 -0.62
C PHE A 241 20.15 -25.65 -1.23
N ALA A 242 18.96 -25.48 -1.81
CA ALA A 242 18.23 -26.54 -2.49
C ALA A 242 19.02 -27.08 -3.70
N GLY A 243 19.65 -26.18 -4.47
CA GLY A 243 20.52 -26.54 -5.59
C GLY A 243 21.73 -27.35 -5.16
N VAL A 244 22.44 -26.92 -4.10
CA VAL A 244 23.61 -27.65 -3.56
C VAL A 244 23.19 -29.03 -3.02
N ALA A 245 22.10 -29.10 -2.27
CA ALA A 245 21.58 -30.37 -1.76
C ALA A 245 21.24 -31.35 -2.90
N GLY A 246 20.58 -30.86 -3.97
CA GLY A 246 20.27 -31.66 -5.16
C GLY A 246 21.51 -32.26 -5.82
N VAL A 247 22.59 -31.48 -5.97
CA VAL A 247 23.86 -31.96 -6.53
C VAL A 247 24.52 -33.02 -5.63
N CYS A 248 24.50 -32.82 -4.31
CA CYS A 248 25.03 -33.77 -3.34
C CYS A 248 24.28 -35.12 -3.39
N PHE A 249 22.94 -35.09 -3.40
CA PHE A 249 22.11 -36.30 -3.53
C PHE A 249 22.36 -37.04 -4.84
N TRP A 250 22.46 -36.30 -5.96
CA TRP A 250 22.74 -36.88 -7.27
C TRP A 250 24.11 -37.57 -7.34
N ARG A 251 25.16 -36.92 -6.78
CA ARG A 251 26.51 -37.51 -6.71
C ARG A 251 26.55 -38.76 -5.84
N ARG A 252 25.80 -38.78 -4.72
CA ARG A 252 25.73 -39.95 -3.83
C ARG A 252 25.08 -41.15 -4.52
N ARG A 253 24.00 -40.92 -5.29
CA ARG A 253 23.32 -41.98 -6.05
C ARG A 253 24.25 -42.65 -7.08
N ARG A 254 25.09 -41.88 -7.78
CA ARG A 254 26.03 -42.41 -8.79
C ARG A 254 27.17 -43.26 -8.23
N ARG A 255 27.46 -43.19 -6.93
CA ARG A 255 28.51 -44.02 -6.30
C ARG A 255 27.97 -45.33 -5.75
N ALA A 256 26.66 -45.47 -5.63
CA ALA A 256 25.99 -46.65 -5.10
C ALA A 256 25.47 -47.58 -6.22
N SER A 257 25.70 -47.24 -7.48
CA SER A 257 25.43 -48.05 -8.69
C SER A 257 26.76 -48.37 -9.36
#